data_AF-A0A212SX84-F1
#
_entry.id   AF-A0A212SX84-F1
#
_cell.length_a   1.000
_cell.length_b   1.000
_cell.length_c   1.000
_cell.angle_alpha   90.00
_cell.angle_beta   90.00
_cell.angle_gamma   90.00
#
_symmetry.space_group_name_H-M   'P 1'
#
loop_
_entity.id
_entity.type
_entity.pdbx_description
1 polymer ?
#
loop_
_entity_poly.entity_id
_entity_poly.type
_entity_poly.pdbx_seq_one_letter_code
_entity_poly.pdbx_strand_id
1 'polypeptide(L)'
;MMYPLVRELAAAAAPHQVPVAVTCRVLGLARQPYYRWLARPVTDTELTEAYRADALFDAHCDDPEFGHRFLLDEAHAAGEPMAERTAWRICRDNGWWSAFGKRRGRGKNAKAGPPVHDDRVRRDFTAASARNACPD
;
A
#
# COMPACT_ATOMS: atom_id res chain seq x y z
N MET A 1 11.06 9.67 12.03
CA MET A 1 12.12 10.16 12.95
C MET A 1 12.01 11.67 13.08
N MET A 2 12.19 12.26 14.27
CA MET A 2 12.06 13.71 14.51
C MET A 2 13.38 14.50 14.35
N TYR A 3 14.40 13.88 13.76
CA TYR A 3 15.71 14.50 13.54
C TYR A 3 15.74 15.67 12.53
N PRO A 4 14.92 15.69 11.45
CA PRO A 4 14.82 16.86 10.58
C PRO A 4 14.45 18.13 11.34
N LEU A 5 13.51 18.03 12.28
CA LEU A 5 13.10 19.15 13.13
C LEU A 5 14.26 19.67 14.01
N VAL A 6 15.07 18.77 14.57
CA VAL A 6 16.25 19.16 15.36
C VAL A 6 17.23 19.97 14.51
N ARG A 7 17.43 19.58 13.25
CA ARG A 7 18.29 20.30 12.30
C ARG A 7 17.71 21.68 11.95
N GLU A 8 16.41 21.75 11.69
CA GLU A 8 15.70 23.00 11.35
C GLU A 8 15.77 24.01 12.49
N LEU A 9 15.53 23.59 13.74
CA LEU A 9 15.59 24.47 14.90
C LEU A 9 17.01 24.97 15.21
N ALA A 10 18.03 24.17 14.90
CA ALA A 10 19.44 24.52 15.11
C ALA A 10 20.04 25.36 13.97
N ALA A 11 19.33 25.51 12.85
CA ALA A 11 19.80 26.28 11.70
C ALA A 11 20.03 27.75 12.08
N ALA A 12 21.09 28.35 11.55
CA ALA A 12 21.40 29.76 11.82
C ALA A 12 20.31 30.72 11.33
N ALA A 13 19.52 30.31 10.33
CA ALA A 13 18.37 31.05 9.82
C ALA A 13 17.10 30.88 10.68
N ALA A 14 17.11 30.02 11.69
CA ALA A 14 15.95 29.81 12.55
C ALA A 14 15.71 31.04 13.46
N PRO A 15 14.46 31.48 13.66
CA PRO A 15 14.14 32.67 14.47
C PRO A 15 14.76 32.69 15.87
N HIS A 16 14.95 31.51 16.47
CA HIS A 16 15.41 31.35 17.84
C HIS A 16 16.61 30.39 17.98
N GLN A 17 17.35 30.12 16.91
CA GLN A 17 18.50 29.19 16.81
C GLN A 17 18.75 28.35 18.07
N VAL A 18 18.02 27.24 18.19
CA VAL A 18 18.00 26.44 19.42
C VAL A 18 19.16 25.43 19.40
N PRO A 19 19.99 25.35 20.46
CA PRO A 19 21.07 24.36 20.49
C PRO A 19 20.54 22.93 20.39
N VAL A 20 21.21 22.10 19.59
CA VAL A 20 20.90 20.66 19.41
C VAL A 20 20.77 19.93 20.75
N ALA A 21 21.61 20.26 21.73
CA ALA A 21 21.56 19.64 23.04
C ALA A 21 20.24 19.91 23.79
N VAL A 22 19.65 21.09 23.59
CA VAL A 22 18.38 21.49 24.21
C VAL A 22 17.24 20.77 23.51
N THR A 23 17.17 20.79 22.18
CA THR A 23 16.10 20.13 21.42
C THR A 23 16.12 18.61 21.63
N CYS A 24 17.29 17.96 21.56
CA CYS A 24 17.40 16.53 21.84
C CYS A 24 16.95 16.19 23.27
N ARG A 25 17.26 17.02 24.27
CA ARG A 25 16.81 16.81 25.64
C ARG A 25 15.29 16.93 25.77
N VAL A 26 14.69 17.97 25.17
CA VAL A 26 13.25 18.22 25.20
C VAL A 26 12.47 17.10 24.48
N LEU A 27 12.99 16.63 23.35
CA LEU A 27 12.36 15.57 22.55
C LEU A 27 12.70 14.15 23.04
N GLY A 28 13.51 14.01 24.10
CA GLY A 28 13.91 12.69 24.63
C GLY A 28 14.80 11.87 23.68
N LEU A 29 15.56 12.53 22.80
CA LEU A 29 16.41 11.91 21.79
C LEU A 29 17.87 11.81 22.25
N ALA A 30 18.53 10.70 21.94
CA ALA A 30 19.97 10.59 22.13
C ALA A 30 20.74 11.42 21.08
N ARG A 31 21.81 12.10 21.49
CA ARG A 31 22.63 12.96 20.60
C ARG A 31 23.46 12.15 19.59
N GLN A 32 23.97 10.99 19.98
CA GLN A 32 24.79 10.13 19.13
C GLN A 32 24.08 9.71 17.82
N PRO A 33 22.85 9.16 17.86
CA PRO A 33 22.15 8.80 16.63
C PRO A 33 21.74 10.03 15.80
N TYR A 34 21.49 11.19 16.41
CA TYR A 34 21.24 12.43 15.67
C TYR A 34 22.45 12.81 14.81
N TYR A 35 23.66 12.83 15.37
CA TYR A 35 24.85 13.20 14.59
C TYR A 35 25.22 12.14 13.54
N ARG A 36 24.97 10.86 13.81
CA ARG A 36 25.08 9.80 12.79
C ARG A 36 24.10 10.03 11.64
N TRP A 37 22.85 10.35 11.96
CA TRP A 37 21.84 10.69 10.97
C TRP A 37 22.20 11.97 10.20
N LEU A 38 22.78 12.98 10.86
CA LEU A 38 23.17 14.24 10.20
C LEU A 38 24.20 14.01 9.08
N ALA A 39 25.12 13.06 9.26
CA ALA A 39 26.10 12.69 8.25
C ALA A 39 25.47 11.98 7.04
N ARG A 40 24.40 11.21 7.26
CA ARG A 40 23.68 10.49 6.21
C ARG A 40 22.19 10.43 6.51
N PRO A 41 21.44 11.51 6.20
CA PRO A 41 20.04 11.65 6.59
C PRO A 41 19.09 10.69 5.87
N VAL A 42 19.47 10.29 4.65
CA VAL A 42 18.77 9.32 3.81
C VAL A 42 19.76 8.21 3.49
N THR A 43 19.40 6.99 3.82
CA THR A 43 20.19 5.80 3.53
C THR A 43 19.94 5.30 2.10
N ASP A 44 20.86 4.53 1.52
CA ASP A 44 20.66 3.96 0.17
C ASP A 44 19.40 3.08 0.13
N THR A 45 19.11 2.38 1.23
CA THR A 45 17.91 1.54 1.34
C THR A 45 16.64 2.39 1.28
N GLU A 46 16.57 3.49 2.03
CA GLU A 46 15.42 4.41 1.99
C GLU A 46 15.27 5.06 0.61
N LEU A 47 16.39 5.42 -0.03
CA LEU A 47 16.37 5.98 -1.38
C LEU A 47 15.87 4.96 -2.41
N THR A 48 16.33 3.72 -2.32
CA THR A 48 15.88 2.63 -3.19
C THR A 48 14.40 2.32 -2.97
N GLU A 49 13.95 2.33 -1.72
CA GLU A 49 12.53 2.12 -1.39
C GLU A 49 11.66 3.26 -1.94
N ALA A 50 12.17 4.50 -1.91
CA ALA A 50 11.50 5.65 -2.54
C ALA A 50 11.39 5.48 -4.06
N TYR A 51 12.48 5.19 -4.77
CA TYR A 51 12.42 4.98 -6.23
C TYR A 51 11.49 3.85 -6.65
N ARG A 52 11.49 2.75 -5.89
CA ARG A 52 10.54 1.65 -6.11
C ARG A 52 9.10 2.05 -5.88
N ALA A 53 8.85 2.86 -4.85
CA ALA A 53 7.51 3.37 -4.58
C ALA A 53 7.05 4.34 -5.68
N ASP A 54 7.93 5.22 -6.15
CA ASP A 54 7.64 6.15 -7.25
C ASP A 54 7.35 5.39 -8.55
N ALA A 55 8.15 4.37 -8.90
CA ALA A 55 7.90 3.56 -10.09
C ALA A 55 6.55 2.81 -10.03
N LEU A 56 6.17 2.29 -8.85
CA LEU A 56 4.87 1.66 -8.64
C LEU A 56 3.71 2.67 -8.67
N PHE A 57 3.95 3.90 -8.20
CA PHE A 57 2.99 4.99 -8.26
C PHE A 57 2.74 5.41 -9.70
N ASP A 58 3.80 5.65 -10.47
CA ASP A 58 3.72 6.03 -11.88
C ASP A 58 2.97 4.97 -12.69
N ALA A 59 3.34 3.68 -12.52
CA ALA A 59 2.62 2.58 -13.15
C ALA A 59 1.14 2.52 -12.77
N HIS A 60 0.79 2.86 -11.52
CA HIS A 60 -0.60 2.88 -11.06
C HIS A 60 -1.37 4.11 -11.56
N CYS A 61 -0.69 5.23 -11.75
CA CYS A 61 -1.26 6.42 -12.36
C CYS A 61 -1.54 6.22 -13.85
N ASP A 62 -0.64 5.52 -14.56
CA ASP A 62 -0.78 5.19 -15.98
C ASP A 62 -1.94 4.22 -16.22
N ASP A 63 -2.05 3.16 -15.41
CA ASP A 63 -3.18 2.24 -15.43
C ASP A 63 -3.67 1.88 -14.01
N PRO A 64 -4.70 2.60 -13.50
CA PRO A 64 -5.30 2.31 -12.21
C PRO A 64 -5.99 0.94 -12.14
N GLU A 65 -6.25 0.28 -13.27
CA GLU A 65 -6.90 -1.03 -13.33
C GLU A 65 -5.95 -2.16 -12.90
N PHE A 66 -4.63 -1.92 -12.95
CA PHE A 66 -3.63 -2.93 -12.63
C PHE A 66 -3.56 -3.26 -11.14
N GLY A 67 -3.40 -4.56 -10.87
CA GLY A 67 -3.04 -5.06 -9.56
C GLY A 67 -1.53 -5.06 -9.37
N HIS A 68 -1.07 -5.17 -8.11
CA HIS A 68 0.35 -5.13 -7.73
C HIS A 68 1.31 -6.03 -8.54
N ARG A 69 0.81 -7.12 -9.14
CA ARG A 69 1.62 -8.01 -10.01
C ARG A 69 1.94 -7.36 -11.36
N PHE A 70 0.96 -6.73 -11.99
CA PHE A 70 1.20 -5.99 -13.24
C PHE A 70 2.01 -4.72 -12.97
N LEU A 71 1.72 -4.01 -11.88
CA LEU A 71 2.53 -2.86 -11.45
C LEU A 71 4.00 -3.23 -11.20
N LEU A 72 4.26 -4.45 -10.70
CA LEU A 72 5.63 -4.94 -10.52
C LEU A 72 6.37 -5.08 -11.86
N ASP A 73 5.70 -5.61 -12.87
CA ASP A 73 6.29 -5.79 -14.21
C ASP A 73 6.57 -4.43 -14.87
N GLU A 74 5.65 -3.48 -14.73
CA GLU A 74 5.85 -2.09 -15.19
C GLU A 74 7.01 -1.41 -14.45
N ALA A 75 7.09 -1.54 -13.12
CA ALA A 75 8.21 -1.02 -12.34
C ALA A 75 9.54 -1.67 -12.75
N HIS A 76 9.54 -2.96 -13.09
CA HIS A 76 10.71 -3.64 -13.62
C HIS A 76 11.11 -3.08 -15.01
N ALA A 77 10.14 -2.82 -15.89
CA ALA A 77 10.39 -2.20 -17.19
C ALA A 77 10.91 -0.76 -17.06
N ALA A 78 10.48 -0.03 -16.02
CA ALA A 78 10.97 1.29 -15.66
C ALA A 78 12.37 1.29 -15.00
N GLY A 79 12.97 0.12 -14.77
CA GLY A 79 14.32 -0.03 -14.24
C GLY A 79 14.42 -0.21 -12.72
N GLU A 80 13.29 -0.38 -12.03
CA GLU A 80 13.22 -0.57 -10.58
C GLU A 80 12.76 -2.00 -10.21
N PRO A 81 13.61 -3.03 -10.41
CA PRO A 81 13.25 -4.40 -10.08
C PRO A 81 13.14 -4.60 -8.56
N MET A 82 12.14 -5.38 -8.16
CA MET A 82 11.94 -5.76 -6.76
C MET A 82 11.24 -7.11 -6.62
N ALA A 83 11.23 -7.65 -5.40
CA ALA A 83 10.46 -8.84 -5.10
C ALA A 83 8.95 -8.52 -5.08
N GLU A 84 8.12 -9.46 -5.53
CA GLU A 84 6.64 -9.34 -5.51
C GLU A 84 6.12 -8.96 -4.12
N ARG A 85 6.68 -9.55 -3.06
CA ARG A 85 6.31 -9.24 -1.68
C ARG A 85 6.59 -7.78 -1.29
N THR A 86 7.65 -7.19 -1.84
CA THR A 86 8.00 -5.78 -1.64
C THR A 86 7.00 -4.88 -2.35
N ALA A 87 6.72 -5.14 -3.62
CA ALA A 87 5.72 -4.38 -4.38
C ALA A 87 4.34 -4.45 -3.72
N TRP A 88 3.90 -5.64 -3.30
CA TRP A 88 2.64 -5.81 -2.57
C TRP A 88 2.59 -4.98 -1.28
N ARG A 89 3.66 -5.01 -0.46
CA ARG A 89 3.73 -4.23 0.78
C ARG A 89 3.62 -2.73 0.51
N ILE A 90 4.37 -2.23 -0.47
CA ILE A 90 4.36 -0.81 -0.86
C ILE A 90 2.97 -0.39 -1.36
N CYS A 91 2.38 -1.13 -2.31
CA CYS A 91 1.04 -0.83 -2.82
C CYS A 91 -0.02 -0.90 -1.70
N ARG A 92 0.09 -1.88 -0.79
CA ARG A 92 -0.83 -2.03 0.35
C ARG A 92 -0.76 -0.83 1.29
N ASP A 93 0.45 -0.43 1.68
CA ASP A 93 0.66 0.61 2.69
C ASP A 93 0.29 2.00 2.13
N ASN A 94 0.41 2.21 0.81
CA ASN A 94 -0.01 3.43 0.11
C ASN A 94 -1.47 3.40 -0.40
N GLY A 95 -2.16 2.25 -0.30
CA GLY A 95 -3.55 2.12 -0.75
C GLY A 95 -3.73 2.09 -2.27
N TRP A 96 -2.68 1.79 -3.04
CA TRP A 96 -2.72 1.65 -4.50
C TRP A 96 -3.31 0.29 -4.85
N TRP A 97 -4.63 0.30 -5.06
CA TRP A 97 -5.40 -0.89 -5.41
C TRP A 97 -5.93 -0.73 -6.82
N SER A 98 -5.99 -1.86 -7.53
CA SER A 98 -6.72 -1.94 -8.80
C SER A 98 -8.11 -1.32 -8.65
N ALA A 99 -8.50 -0.49 -9.61
CA ALA A 99 -9.83 0.10 -9.70
C ALA A 99 -10.95 -0.97 -9.77
N PHE A 100 -10.64 -2.17 -10.27
CA PHE A 100 -11.53 -3.33 -10.26
C PHE A 100 -11.61 -4.04 -8.90
N GLY A 101 -10.89 -3.54 -7.90
CA GLY A 101 -10.75 -4.09 -6.56
C GLY A 101 -11.78 -3.61 -5.55
N LYS A 102 -13.08 -3.72 -5.86
CA LYS A 102 -14.08 -3.93 -4.79
C LYS A 102 -15.32 -4.64 -5.31
N ARG A 103 -15.48 -5.92 -4.94
CA ARG A 103 -16.82 -6.53 -4.90
C ARG A 103 -17.65 -5.72 -3.89
N ARG A 104 -18.66 -4.98 -4.36
CA ARG A 104 -19.71 -4.44 -3.49
C ARG A 104 -20.43 -5.61 -2.83
N GLY A 105 -20.06 -5.90 -1.58
CA GLY A 105 -20.78 -6.77 -0.64
C GLY A 105 -20.87 -8.25 -1.03
N ARG A 106 -20.04 -9.11 -0.44
CA ARG A 106 -20.35 -10.55 -0.32
C ARG A 106 -21.16 -10.79 0.96
N GLY A 107 -22.29 -10.11 1.10
CA GLY A 107 -23.27 -10.43 2.14
C GLY A 107 -24.09 -11.65 1.72
N LYS A 108 -24.61 -12.42 2.69
CA LYS A 108 -25.52 -13.56 2.44
C LYS A 108 -26.78 -13.18 1.62
N ASN A 109 -27.05 -11.89 1.44
CA ASN A 109 -28.20 -11.33 0.70
C ASN A 109 -27.80 -10.53 -0.56
N ALA A 110 -26.56 -10.63 -1.05
CA ALA A 110 -26.20 -10.01 -2.32
C ALA A 110 -26.91 -10.76 -3.47
N LYS A 111 -27.97 -10.15 -4.02
CA LYS A 111 -28.64 -10.68 -5.21
C LYS A 111 -27.61 -10.77 -6.33
N ALA A 112 -27.50 -11.94 -6.95
CA ALA A 112 -26.72 -12.09 -8.17
C ALA A 112 -27.17 -11.02 -9.17
N GLY A 113 -26.22 -10.37 -9.83
CA GLY A 113 -26.54 -9.44 -10.91
C GLY A 113 -27.31 -10.15 -12.01
N PRO A 114 -28.05 -9.40 -12.85
CA PRO A 114 -28.73 -9.99 -14.01
C PRO A 114 -27.74 -10.83 -14.84
N PRO A 115 -28.17 -11.98 -15.38
CA PRO A 115 -27.33 -12.78 -16.25
C PRO A 115 -26.81 -11.91 -17.40
N VAL A 116 -25.49 -11.86 -17.56
CA VAL A 116 -24.84 -11.08 -18.64
C VAL A 116 -25.08 -11.76 -20.00
N HIS A 117 -25.47 -13.03 -20.00
CA HIS A 117 -25.76 -13.83 -21.18
C HIS A 117 -27.03 -14.66 -20.99
N ASP A 118 -27.75 -14.91 -22.10
CA ASP A 118 -28.88 -15.82 -22.12
C ASP A 118 -28.41 -17.23 -21.74
N ASP A 119 -29.07 -17.84 -20.74
CA ASP A 119 -28.85 -19.24 -20.40
C ASP A 119 -29.48 -20.14 -21.48
N ARG A 120 -28.68 -20.42 -22.51
CA ARG A 120 -29.07 -21.32 -23.61
C ARG A 120 -29.12 -22.78 -23.20
N VAL A 121 -28.59 -23.13 -22.02
CA VAL A 121 -28.46 -24.52 -21.56
C VAL A 121 -29.60 -24.90 -20.60
N ARG A 122 -30.35 -23.91 -20.06
CA ARG A 122 -31.57 -24.07 -19.24
C ARG A 122 -31.43 -25.17 -18.19
N ARG A 123 -30.33 -25.18 -17.44
CA ARG A 123 -30.10 -26.20 -16.40
C ARG A 123 -30.77 -25.79 -15.10
N ASP A 124 -31.67 -26.65 -14.62
CA ASP A 124 -32.28 -26.50 -13.31
C ASP A 124 -31.36 -27.11 -12.23
N PHE A 125 -30.88 -26.27 -11.32
CA PHE A 125 -30.03 -26.65 -10.20
C PHE A 125 -30.81 -26.71 -8.87
N THR A 126 -32.13 -26.66 -8.92
CA THR A 126 -32.99 -26.74 -7.73
C THR A 126 -32.93 -28.16 -7.19
N ALA A 127 -32.40 -28.32 -5.97
CA ALA A 127 -32.41 -29.61 -5.29
C ALA A 127 -33.85 -29.97 -4.91
N ALA A 128 -34.30 -31.19 -5.24
CA ALA A 128 -35.58 -31.68 -4.78
C ALA A 128 -35.58 -31.77 -3.25
N SER A 129 -36.51 -31.07 -2.59
CA SER A 129 -36.71 -31.17 -1.15
C SER A 129 -37.02 -32.63 -0.77
N ALA A 130 -36.29 -33.17 0.21
CA ALA A 130 -36.53 -34.51 0.73
C ALA A 130 -37.94 -34.56 1.34
N ARG A 131 -38.83 -35.35 0.72
CA ARG A 131 -40.16 -35.64 1.26
C ARG A 131 -40.00 -36.56 2.47
N ASN A 132 -40.13 -36.02 3.67
CA ASN A 132 -40.34 -36.82 4.88
C ASN A 132 -41.79 -37.32 4.86
N ALA A 133 -42.02 -38.56 4.46
CA ALA A 133 -43.26 -39.27 4.71
C ALA A 133 -42.92 -40.74 4.98
N CYS A 134 -42.92 -41.11 6.26
CA CYS A 134 -43.01 -42.50 6.69
C CYS A 134 -44.51 -42.78 6.95
N PRO A 135 -45.14 -43.78 6.33
CA PRO A 135 -46.48 -44.21 6.74
C PRO A 135 -46.37 -45.13 7.97
N ASP A 136 -47.42 -45.05 8.81
CA ASP A 136 -47.61 -45.80 10.07
C ASP A 136 -47.62 -47.33 9.89
#